data_AF-A0A7Y6YV22-F1
#
_entry.id   AF-A0A7Y6YV22-F1
#
_cell.length_a   1.000
_cell.length_b   1.000
_cell.length_c   1.000
_cell.angle_alpha   90.00
_cell.angle_beta   90.00
_cell.angle_gamma   90.00
#
_symmetry.space_group_name_H-M   'P 1'
#
loop_
_entity.id
_entity.type
_entity.pdbx_description
1 polymer ?
#
loop_
_entity_poly.entity_id
_entity_poly.type
_entity_poly.pdbx_seq_one_letter_code
_entity_poly.pdbx_strand_id
1 'polypeptide(L)' 'MSGWSCPNEVKGNCEHVPGQKCDPGMKGCILYGKFRFANTEKNSPRRERERLEAMSKDSEDLTKHRG' A
#
# COMPACT_ATOMS: atom_id res chain seq x y z
N MET A 1 -8.12 -10.52 -19.58
CA MET A 1 -7.73 -9.91 -18.30
C MET A 1 -8.05 -8.42 -18.39
N SER A 2 -9.03 -7.96 -17.62
CA SER A 2 -9.33 -6.53 -17.49
C SER A 2 -8.22 -5.91 -16.64
N GLY A 3 -7.18 -5.38 -17.31
CA GLY A 3 -6.14 -4.60 -16.67
C GLY A 3 -6.76 -3.35 -16.03
N TRP A 4 -6.37 -3.07 -14.79
CA TRP A 4 -6.70 -1.79 -14.17
C TRP A 4 -6.02 -0.67 -14.96
N SER A 5 -6.79 0.30 -15.45
CA SER A 5 -6.28 1.53 -16.07
C SER A 5 -6.28 2.66 -15.03
N CYS A 6 -5.15 3.35 -14.85
CA CYS A 6 -5.10 4.51 -13.97
C CYS A 6 -5.72 5.73 -14.68
N PRO A 7 -6.68 6.44 -14.06
CA PRO A 7 -7.28 7.63 -14.67
C PRO A 7 -6.30 8.80 -14.85
N ASN A 8 -5.18 8.79 -14.12
CA ASN A 8 -4.13 9.80 -14.22
C ASN A 8 -2.97 9.35 -15.13
N GLU A 9 -3.09 8.22 -15.83
CA GLU A 9 -2.08 7.76 -16.77
C GLU A 9 -2.31 8.33 -18.15
N VAL A 10 -1.32 9.06 -18.67
CA VAL A 10 -1.30 9.56 -20.04
C VAL A 10 0.02 9.16 -20.68
N LYS A 11 -0.04 8.35 -21.75
CA LYS A 11 1.12 7.82 -22.48
C LYS A 11 2.15 7.14 -21.55
N GLY A 12 1.68 6.42 -20.53
CA GLY A 12 2.53 5.71 -19.56
C GLY A 12 3.11 6.58 -18.44
N ASN A 13 2.80 7.88 -18.41
CA ASN A 13 3.25 8.81 -17.37
C ASN A 13 2.12 9.17 -16.42
N CYS A 14 2.46 9.46 -15.17
CA CYS A 14 1.49 9.90 -14.17
C CYS A 14 1.33 11.41 -14.23
N GLU A 15 0.15 11.91 -14.56
CA GLU A 15 -0.13 13.36 -14.53
C GLU A 15 -0.24 13.90 -13.08
N HIS A 16 -0.53 13.02 -12.12
CA HIS A 16 -0.60 13.40 -10.70
C HIS A 16 0.79 13.50 -10.04
N VAL A 17 1.77 12.74 -10.54
CA VAL A 17 3.15 12.74 -10.02
C VAL A 17 4.10 13.10 -11.15
N PRO A 18 4.45 14.39 -11.29
CA PRO A 18 5.24 14.88 -12.42
C PRO A 18 6.58 14.15 -12.58
N GLY A 19 6.93 13.82 -13.82
CA GLY A 19 8.22 13.21 -14.16
C GLY A 19 8.35 11.72 -13.83
N GLN A 20 7.24 11.05 -13.46
CA GLN A 20 7.26 9.62 -13.11
C GLN A 20 6.39 8.80 -14.07
N LYS A 21 6.84 7.55 -14.34
CA LYS A 21 5.99 6.55 -15.01
C LYS A 21 4.80 6.22 -14.11
N CYS A 22 3.63 6.02 -14.71
CA CYS A 22 2.46 5.65 -13.94
C CYS A 22 2.59 4.20 -13.48
N ASP A 23 2.67 4.00 -12.16
CA ASP A 23 2.73 2.68 -11.56
C ASP A 23 1.86 2.64 -10.29
N PRO A 24 0.82 1.79 -10.21
CA PRO A 24 -0.02 1.72 -9.04
C PRO A 24 0.78 1.40 -7.78
N GLY A 25 0.56 2.20 -6.74
CA GLY A 25 1.23 2.06 -5.45
C GLY A 25 2.59 2.76 -5.36
N MET A 26 3.08 3.45 -6.41
CA MET A 26 4.27 4.29 -6.28
C MET A 26 4.07 5.41 -5.24
N LYS A 27 5.16 5.92 -4.66
CA LYS A 27 5.10 7.06 -3.74
C LYS A 27 4.44 8.27 -4.43
N GLY A 28 3.45 8.86 -3.78
CA GLY A 28 2.66 9.97 -4.33
C GLY A 28 1.45 9.53 -5.18
N CYS A 29 1.33 8.24 -5.53
CA CYS A 29 0.11 7.71 -6.13
C CYS A 29 -1.06 7.83 -5.13
N ILE A 30 -2.27 8.07 -5.65
CA ILE A 30 -3.51 8.13 -4.85
C ILE A 30 -3.81 6.84 -4.06
N LEU A 31 -3.21 5.71 -4.44
CA LEU A 31 -3.34 4.42 -3.77
C LEU A 31 -2.31 4.21 -2.66
N TYR A 32 -1.20 4.97 -2.67
CA TYR A 32 -0.10 4.80 -1.73
C TYR A 32 -0.58 4.99 -0.28
N GLY A 33 -0.39 3.96 0.55
CA GLY A 33 -0.80 3.95 1.95
C GLY A 33 -2.31 3.78 2.20
N LYS A 34 -3.13 3.62 1.15
CA LYS A 34 -4.56 3.24 1.26
C LYS A 34 -4.76 1.74 1.11
N PHE A 35 -3.94 1.11 0.27
CA PHE A 35 -3.99 -0.32 0.00
C PHE A 35 -2.65 -0.98 0.34
N ARG A 36 -2.70 -2.28 0.62
CA ARG A 36 -1.52 -3.13 0.73
C ARG A 36 -1.27 -3.81 -0.60
N PHE A 37 -0.10 -3.61 -1.16
CA PHE A 37 0.36 -4.26 -2.37
C PHE A 37 1.15 -5.53 -2.03
N ALA A 38 1.11 -6.50 -2.95
CA ALA A 38 1.92 -7.72 -2.86
C ALA A 38 3.43 -7.39 -2.97
N ASN A 39 3.79 -6.44 -3.84
CA ASN A 39 5.13 -5.85 -3.82
C ASN A 39 5.26 -4.93 -2.59
N THR A 40 6.12 -5.32 -1.67
CA THR A 40 6.32 -4.63 -0.39
C THR A 40 6.96 -3.26 -0.53
N GLU A 41 7.74 -3.01 -1.59
CA GLU A 41 8.41 -1.72 -1.85
C GLU A 41 7.40 -0.58 -2.11
N LYS A 42 6.17 -0.93 -2.51
CA LYS A 42 5.07 0.00 -2.77
C LYS A 42 4.22 0.31 -1.53
N ASN A 43 4.49 -0.37 -0.42
CA ASN A 43 3.76 -0.17 0.81
C ASN A 43 4.37 0.98 1.62
N SER A 44 3.52 1.78 2.24
CA SER A 44 3.96 2.86 3.12
C SER A 44 4.66 2.27 4.37
N PRO A 45 5.92 2.63 4.66
CA PRO A 45 6.65 2.09 5.81
C PRO A 45 5.91 2.35 7.13
N ARG A 46 5.26 3.51 7.26
CA ARG A 46 4.45 3.83 8.43
C ARG A 46 3.27 2.86 8.59
N ARG A 47 2.52 2.62 7.51
CA ARG A 47 1.35 1.72 7.54
C ARG A 47 1.75 0.28 7.82
N GLU A 48 2.93 -0.14 7.34
CA GLU A 48 3.41 -1.48 7.62
C GLU A 48 3.77 -1.65 9.10
N ARG A 49 4.43 -0.66 9.71
CA ARG A 49 4.70 -0.68 11.16
C ARG A 49 3.40 -0.72 11.97
N GLU A 50 2.43 0.12 11.65
CA GLU A 50 1.11 0.11 12.32
C GLU A 50 0.45 -1.27 12.24
N ARG A 51 0.53 -1.95 11.09
CA ARG A 51 -0.01 -3.30 10.95
C ARG A 51 0.74 -4.31 11.81
N LEU A 52 2.08 -4.29 11.79
CA LEU A 52 2.88 -5.22 12.58
C LEU A 52 2.62 -5.06 14.08
N GLU A 53 2.49 -3.82 14.56
CA GLU A 53 2.11 -3.51 15.94
C GLU A 53 0.69 -3.97 16.28
N ALA A 54 -0.26 -3.86 15.35
CA ALA A 54 -1.62 -4.38 15.56
C ALA A 54 -1.60 -5.91 15.65
N MET A 55 -0.91 -6.58 14.72
CA MET A 55 -0.80 -8.05 14.71
C MET A 55 -0.10 -8.58 15.97
N SER A 56 0.91 -7.89 16.50
CA SER A 56 1.57 -8.30 17.75
C SER A 56 0.62 -8.20 18.94
N LYS A 57 -0.16 -7.11 19.04
CA LYS A 57 -1.14 -6.91 20.10
C LYS A 57 -2.25 -7.97 20.06
N ASP A 58 -2.79 -8.23 18.87
CA ASP A 58 -3.82 -9.26 18.68
C ASP A 58 -3.32 -10.65 19.10
N SER A 59 -2.05 -10.97 18.77
CA SER A 59 -1.42 -12.23 19.19
C SER A 59 -1.25 -12.31 20.71
N GLU A 60 -0.81 -11.24 21.36
CA GLU A 60 -0.65 -11.18 22.82
C GLU A 60 -1.99 -11.34 23.54
N ASP A 61 -3.04 -10.70 23.03
CA ASP A 61 -4.38 -10.75 23.61
C ASP A 61 -4.96 -12.17 23.53
N LEU A 62 -4.83 -12.82 22.37
CA LEU A 62 -5.21 -14.23 22.18
C LEU A 62 -4.49 -15.18 23.16
N THR A 63 -3.21 -14.93 23.46
CA THR A 63 -2.48 -15.76 24.43
C THR A 63 -2.96 -15.56 25.88
N LYS A 64 -3.41 -14.36 26.24
CA LYS A 64 -3.89 -14.03 27.60
C LYS A 64 -5.28 -14.59 27.88
N HIS A 65 -6.16 -14.63 26.87
CA HIS A 65 -7.53 -15.12 26.99
C HIS A 65 -7.68 -16.65 26.91
N ARG A 66 -6.59 -17.38 26.66
CA ARG A 66 -6.60 -18.84 26.57
C ARG A 66 -6.30 -19.54 27.90
N GLY A 67 -6.11 -18.78 28.98
CA GLY A 67 -5.78 -19.25 30.33
C GLY A 67 -6.95 -19.17 31.31
#